data_AF-A0A349PRG9-F1
#
_entry.id   AF-A0A349PRG9-F1
#
_cell.length_a   1.000
_cell.length_b   1.000
_cell.length_c   1.000
_cell.angle_alpha   90.00
_cell.angle_beta   90.00
_cell.angle_gamma   90.00
#
_symmetry.space_group_name_H-M   'P 1'
#
loop_
_entity.id
_entity.type
_entity.pdbx_description
1 polymer ?
#
loop_
_entity_poly.entity_id
_entity_poly.type
_entity_poly.pdbx_seq_one_letter_code
_entity_poly.pdbx_strand_id
1 'polypeptide(L)'
;LAYSIGNEIKKRFLKKNVLYVSADTFTQQYINSVKKNIRDEFIRFYKLIDVLIIEDVQFLSGKSGTQDVFFHIYNYLYQNRKQIIFTSDKAPVDMEDIDQRLLSRFKCGFLLEL
;
A
#
# COMPACT_ATOMS: atom_id res chain seq x y z
N LEU A 1 -3.64 -1.10 15.80
CA LEU A 1 -2.72 -2.28 15.78
C LEU A 1 -1.53 -2.07 14.82
N ALA A 2 -1.78 -1.69 13.57
CA ALA A 2 -0.76 -1.43 12.56
C ALA A 2 0.28 -0.36 12.97
N TYR A 3 -0.15 0.72 13.62
CA TYR A 3 0.75 1.73 14.19
C TYR A 3 1.73 1.16 15.23
N SER A 4 1.24 0.30 16.12
CA SER A 4 2.06 -0.35 17.16
C SER A 4 3.06 -1.34 16.57
N ILE A 5 2.68 -2.07 15.50
CA ILE A 5 3.57 -2.94 14.72
C ILE A 5 4.67 -2.12 14.05
N GLY A 6 4.32 -0.99 13.43
CA GLY A 6 5.29 -0.10 12.79
C GLY A 6 6.34 0.43 13.76
N ASN A 7 5.92 0.81 14.97
CA ASN A 7 6.85 1.26 16.03
C ASN A 7 7.73 0.13 16.56
N GLU A 8 7.20 -1.08 16.72
CA GLU A 8 7.97 -2.24 17.19
C GLU A 8 9.01 -2.70 16.15
N ILE A 9 8.67 -2.66 14.85
CA ILE A 9 9.63 -2.97 13.77
C ILE A 9 10.74 -1.93 13.72
N LYS A 10 10.44 -0.63 13.91
CA LYS A 10 11.48 0.41 14.00
C LYS A 10 12.42 0.19 15.20
N LYS A 11 11.88 -0.27 16.33
CA LYS A 11 12.67 -0.57 17.54
C LYS A 11 13.55 -1.83 17.36
N ARG A 12 13.06 -2.88 16.71
CA ARG A 12 13.78 -4.16 16.54
C ARG A 12 14.68 -4.21 15.31
N PHE A 13 14.40 -3.42 14.27
CA PHE A 13 15.15 -3.37 13.03
C PHE A 13 15.48 -1.92 12.66
N LEU A 14 16.45 -1.34 13.37
CA LEU A 14 16.89 0.06 13.21
C LEU A 14 17.26 0.47 11.76
N LYS A 15 17.51 -0.50 10.87
CA LYS A 15 17.91 -0.29 9.47
C LYS A 15 16.78 -0.49 8.45
N LYS A 16 15.57 -0.89 8.86
CA LYS A 16 14.44 -1.11 7.93
C LYS A 16 13.61 0.14 7.76
N ASN A 17 13.33 0.51 6.51
CA ASN A 17 12.42 1.58 6.17
C ASN A 17 10.97 1.09 6.31
N VAL A 18 10.29 1.51 7.38
CA VAL A 18 8.88 1.20 7.64
C VAL A 18 8.02 2.41 7.33
N LEU A 19 7.08 2.26 6.39
CA LEU A 19 6.11 3.29 6.04
C LEU A 19 4.71 2.84 6.45
N TYR A 20 4.01 3.74 7.13
CA TYR A 20 2.60 3.62 7.44
C TYR A 20 1.86 4.76 6.74
N VAL A 21 0.79 4.44 6.01
CA VAL A 21 0.04 5.42 5.20
C VAL A 21 -1.41 4.97 5.05
N SER A 22 -2.38 5.87 5.02
CA SER A 22 -3.75 5.50 4.62
C SER A 22 -3.90 5.47 3.10
N ALA A 23 -4.83 4.69 2.57
CA ALA A 23 -5.15 4.68 1.14
C ALA A 23 -5.52 6.08 0.60
N ASP A 24 -6.18 6.89 1.42
CA ASP A 24 -6.47 8.29 1.07
C ASP A 24 -5.20 9.15 1.00
N THR A 25 -4.31 9.06 1.99
CA THR A 25 -3.03 9.78 1.97
C THR A 25 -2.18 9.37 0.76
N PHE A 26 -2.11 8.07 0.46
CA PHE A 26 -1.44 7.55 -0.73
C PHE A 26 -2.03 8.16 -2.01
N THR A 27 -3.37 8.21 -2.11
CA THR A 27 -4.09 8.84 -3.23
C THR A 27 -3.68 10.31 -3.37
N GLN A 28 -3.73 11.09 -2.29
CA GLN A 28 -3.42 12.51 -2.32
C GLN A 28 -1.96 12.76 -2.70
N GLN A 29 -1.03 11.98 -2.16
CA GLN A 29 0.39 12.05 -2.54
C GLN A 29 0.59 11.74 -4.02
N TYR A 30 -0.09 10.73 -4.56
CA TYR A 30 -0.03 10.41 -5.98
C TYR A 30 -0.58 11.55 -6.83
N ILE A 31 -1.77 12.07 -6.54
CA ILE A 31 -2.38 13.20 -7.26
C ILE A 31 -1.44 14.40 -7.25
N ASN A 32 -0.86 14.73 -6.09
CA ASN A 32 0.09 15.83 -5.97
C ASN A 32 1.37 15.58 -6.76
N SER A 33 1.86 14.33 -6.82
CA SER A 33 3.03 13.99 -7.62
C SER A 33 2.79 14.17 -9.12
N VAL A 34 1.58 13.84 -9.60
CA VAL A 34 1.18 14.05 -11.00
C VAL A 34 1.09 15.54 -11.30
N LYS A 35 0.41 16.32 -10.45
CA LYS A 35 0.29 17.78 -10.60
C LYS A 35 1.63 18.50 -10.64
N LYS A 36 2.61 18.01 -9.86
CA LYS A 36 3.97 18.58 -9.78
C LYS A 36 4.94 17.97 -10.80
N ASN A 37 4.49 17.05 -11.64
CA ASN A 37 5.32 16.32 -12.59
C ASN A 37 6.51 15.56 -11.94
N ILE A 38 6.32 15.04 -10.73
CA ILE A 38 7.30 14.26 -9.94
C ILE A 38 6.81 12.83 -9.67
N ARG A 39 6.01 12.27 -10.58
CA ARG A 39 5.43 10.92 -10.45
C ARG A 39 6.51 9.84 -10.25
N ASP A 40 7.63 9.96 -10.95
CA ASP A 40 8.72 8.97 -10.85
C ASP A 40 9.41 9.01 -9.49
N GLU A 41 9.53 10.18 -8.87
CA GLU A 41 10.05 10.34 -7.52
C GLU A 41 9.13 9.72 -6.48
N PHE A 42 7.81 9.91 -6.63
CA PHE A 42 6.80 9.24 -5.82
C PHE A 42 6.96 7.72 -5.89
N ILE A 43 7.05 7.15 -7.10
CA ILE A 43 7.24 5.70 -7.28
C ILE A 43 8.57 5.25 -6.63
N ARG A 44 9.67 5.98 -6.87
CA ARG A 44 10.99 5.64 -6.30
C ARG A 44 10.97 5.65 -4.77
N PHE A 45 10.33 6.64 -4.16
CA PHE A 45 10.19 6.73 -2.71
C PHE A 45 9.53 5.46 -2.14
N TYR A 46 8.39 5.05 -2.69
CA TYR A 46 7.69 3.86 -2.22
C TYR A 46 8.47 2.55 -2.47
N LYS A 47 9.28 2.48 -3.53
CA LYS A 47 10.15 1.32 -3.80
C LYS A 47 11.31 1.14 -2.81
N LEU A 48 11.69 2.18 -2.07
CA LEU A 48 12.75 2.12 -1.05
C LEU A 48 12.27 1.57 0.30
N ILE A 49 10.98 1.29 0.44
CA ILE A 49 10.36 0.82 1.67
C ILE A 49 10.58 -0.68 1.85
N ASP A 50 10.94 -1.08 3.08
CA ASP A 50 11.11 -2.49 3.46
C ASP A 50 9.83 -3.12 3.99
N VAL A 51 9.03 -2.31 4.69
CA VAL A 51 7.72 -2.68 5.23
C VAL A 51 6.72 -1.58 4.92
N LEU A 52 5.79 -1.84 4.03
CA LEU A 52 4.69 -0.92 3.70
C LEU A 52 3.43 -1.39 4.42
N ILE A 53 2.88 -0.55 5.28
CA ILE A 53 1.58 -0.73 5.91
C ILE A 53 0.64 0.30 5.31
N ILE A 54 -0.43 -0.15 4.65
CA ILE A 54 -1.45 0.74 4.10
C ILE A 54 -2.83 0.40 4.64
N GLU A 55 -3.47 1.41 5.22
CA GLU A 55 -4.78 1.24 5.84
C GLU A 55 -5.92 1.60 4.90
N ASP A 56 -7.07 0.97 5.16
CA ASP A 56 -8.36 1.24 4.54
C ASP A 56 -8.33 1.18 3.00
N VAL A 57 -7.78 0.08 2.47
CA VAL A 57 -7.57 -0.10 1.02
C VAL A 57 -8.86 -0.05 0.19
N GLN A 58 -10.03 -0.21 0.82
CA GLN A 58 -11.33 0.02 0.19
C GLN A 58 -11.46 1.45 -0.40
N PHE A 59 -10.74 2.43 0.15
CA PHE A 59 -10.75 3.81 -0.37
C PHE A 59 -9.94 4.00 -1.65
N LEU A 60 -9.33 2.95 -2.22
CA LEU A 60 -8.79 2.97 -3.58
C LEU A 60 -9.88 2.81 -4.66
N SER A 61 -11.09 2.43 -4.27
CA SER A 61 -12.23 2.18 -5.17
C SER A 61 -12.49 3.37 -6.09
N GLY A 62 -12.70 3.10 -7.39
CA GLY A 62 -12.95 4.10 -8.43
C GLY A 62 -11.74 4.98 -8.82
N LYS A 63 -10.62 4.91 -8.09
CA LYS A 63 -9.42 5.74 -8.33
C LYS A 63 -8.42 5.05 -9.28
N SER A 64 -8.82 4.79 -10.52
CA SER A 64 -8.07 3.99 -11.51
C SER A 64 -6.56 4.31 -11.58
N GLY A 65 -6.17 5.57 -11.78
CA GLY A 65 -4.75 5.95 -11.84
C GLY A 65 -3.97 5.69 -10.54
N THR A 66 -4.64 5.82 -9.39
CA THR A 66 -4.07 5.50 -8.08
C THR A 66 -3.92 3.98 -7.91
N GLN A 67 -4.91 3.20 -8.35
CA GLN A 67 -4.86 1.75 -8.33
C GLN A 67 -3.73 1.20 -9.21
N ASP A 68 -3.55 1.77 -10.41
CA ASP A 68 -2.48 1.36 -11.33
C ASP A 68 -1.08 1.61 -10.73
N VAL A 69 -0.83 2.81 -10.21
CA VAL A 69 0.48 3.10 -9.60
C VAL A 69 0.71 2.26 -8.35
N PHE A 70 -0.33 2.03 -7.54
CA PHE A 70 -0.25 1.16 -6.38
C PHE A 70 0.07 -0.28 -6.78
N PHE A 71 -0.57 -0.82 -7.82
CA PHE A 71 -0.28 -2.15 -8.35
C PHE A 71 1.20 -2.28 -8.77
N HIS A 72 1.77 -1.27 -9.42
CA HIS A 72 3.19 -1.28 -9.80
C HIS A 72 4.12 -1.26 -8.57
N ILE A 73 3.82 -0.44 -7.56
CA ILE A 73 4.58 -0.40 -6.31
C ILE A 73 4.47 -1.73 -5.57
N TYR A 74 3.25 -2.25 -5.40
CA TYR A 74 2.99 -3.55 -4.79
C TYR A 74 3.84 -4.63 -5.45
N ASN A 75 3.78 -4.74 -6.78
CA ASN A 75 4.50 -5.77 -7.54
C ASN A 75 5.99 -5.71 -7.27
N TYR A 76 6.57 -4.51 -7.31
CA TYR A 76 7.99 -4.32 -7.06
C TYR A 76 8.35 -4.76 -5.64
N LEU A 77 7.61 -4.30 -4.63
CA LEU A 77 7.84 -4.67 -3.23
C LEU A 77 7.74 -6.19 -3.02
N TYR A 78 6.68 -6.79 -3.55
CA TYR A 78 6.44 -8.23 -3.46
C TYR A 78 7.56 -9.06 -4.12
N GLN A 79 7.97 -8.71 -5.35
CA GLN A 79 9.05 -9.40 -6.06
C GLN A 79 10.40 -9.28 -5.34
N ASN A 80 10.64 -8.16 -4.65
CA ASN A 80 11.85 -7.92 -3.86
C ASN A 80 11.73 -8.43 -2.41
N ARG A 81 10.75 -9.30 -2.12
CA ARG A 81 10.50 -9.90 -0.80
C ARG A 81 10.36 -8.86 0.32
N LYS A 82 9.84 -7.66 0.00
CA LYS A 82 9.48 -6.64 0.99
C LYS A 82 8.15 -7.01 1.63
N GLN A 83 7.96 -6.61 2.87
CA GLN A 83 6.73 -6.90 3.59
C GLN A 83 5.67 -5.86 3.26
N ILE A 84 4.45 -6.32 2.99
CA ILE A 84 3.32 -5.44 2.74
C ILE A 84 2.14 -5.89 3.60
N ILE A 85 1.53 -4.94 4.31
CA ILE A 85 0.41 -5.16 5.24
C ILE A 85 -0.72 -4.23 4.82
N PHE A 86 -1.93 -4.77 4.74
CA PHE A 86 -3.13 -4.03 4.38
C PHE A 86 -4.17 -4.16 5.48
N THR A 87 -4.93 -3.10 5.73
CA THR A 87 -6.20 -3.20 6.46
C THR A 87 -7.35 -2.89 5.52
N SER A 88 -8.50 -3.48 5.80
CA SER A 88 -9.73 -3.20 5.09
C SER A 88 -10.93 -3.42 6.00
N ASP A 89 -11.93 -2.55 5.88
CA ASP A 89 -13.24 -2.73 6.51
C ASP A 89 -14.20 -3.58 5.64
N LYS A 90 -13.82 -3.85 4.38
CA LYS A 90 -14.59 -4.67 3.45
C LYS A 90 -13.81 -5.91 3.05
N ALA A 91 -14.49 -7.06 2.91
CA ALA A 91 -13.83 -8.22 2.32
C ALA A 91 -13.44 -7.90 0.86
N PRO A 92 -12.36 -8.49 0.31
CA PRO A 92 -11.98 -8.25 -1.08
C PRO A 92 -13.08 -8.55 -2.11
N VAL A 93 -14.05 -9.40 -1.77
CA VAL A 93 -15.21 -9.70 -2.64
C VAL A 93 -16.25 -8.58 -2.68
N ASP A 94 -16.30 -7.73 -1.65
CA ASP A 94 -17.27 -6.63 -1.48
C ASP A 94 -16.69 -5.26 -1.86
N MET A 95 -15.44 -5.24 -2.33
CA MET A 95 -14.76 -4.04 -2.81
C MET A 95 -15.13 -3.77 -4.27
N GLU A 96 -16.17 -2.97 -4.49
CA GLU A 96 -16.55 -2.48 -5.81
C GLU A 96 -15.48 -1.55 -6.40
N ASP A 97 -15.39 -1.51 -7.73
CA ASP A 97 -14.47 -0.66 -8.50
C ASP A 97 -13.00 -0.73 -8.07
N ILE A 98 -12.57 -1.87 -7.52
CA ILE A 98 -11.16 -2.23 -7.36
C ILE A 98 -10.75 -3.19 -8.49
N ASP A 99 -9.59 -2.93 -9.08
CA ASP A 99 -9.01 -3.75 -10.13
C ASP A 99 -8.84 -5.21 -9.66
N GLN A 100 -9.29 -6.16 -10.48
CA GLN A 100 -9.21 -7.60 -10.19
C GLN A 100 -7.79 -8.07 -9.88
N ARG A 101 -6.77 -7.42 -10.46
CA ARG A 101 -5.35 -7.69 -10.18
C ARG A 101 -5.02 -7.39 -8.72
N LEU A 102 -5.53 -6.29 -8.16
CA LEU A 102 -5.36 -5.93 -6.75
C LEU A 102 -6.17 -6.85 -5.84
N LEU A 103 -7.43 -7.14 -6.19
CA LEU A 103 -8.26 -8.10 -5.44
C LEU A 103 -7.60 -9.46 -5.32
N SER A 104 -6.99 -9.94 -6.41
CA SER A 104 -6.25 -11.21 -6.41
C SER A 104 -5.08 -11.18 -5.42
N ARG A 105 -4.35 -10.06 -5.34
CA ARG A 105 -3.24 -9.90 -4.40
C ARG A 105 -3.69 -9.84 -2.95
N PHE A 106 -4.81 -9.16 -2.67
CA PHE A 106 -5.38 -9.13 -1.33
C PHE A 106 -5.82 -10.52 -0.86
N LYS A 107 -6.30 -11.38 -1.77
CA LYS A 107 -6.65 -12.78 -1.49
C LYS A 107 -5.44 -13.71 -1.33
N CYS A 108 -4.32 -13.43 -2.01
CA CYS A 108 -3.12 -14.29 -1.97
C CYS A 108 -2.24 -14.08 -0.72
N GLY A 109 -2.59 -13.14 0.16
CA GLY A 109 -1.85 -12.86 1.40
C GLY A 109 -2.32 -13.69 2.59
N PHE A 110 -1.60 -13.59 3.71
CA PHE A 110 -2.10 -14.08 4.99
C PHE A 110 -3.19 -13.13 5.49
N LEU A 111 -4.46 -13.56 5.40
CA LEU A 111 -5.61 -12.81 5.90
C LEU A 111 -5.75 -13.03 7.41
N LEU A 112 -5.78 -11.93 8.17
CA LEU A 112 -6.14 -11.91 9.58
C LEU A 112 -7.42 -11.07 9.71
N GLU A 113 -8.53 -11.73 10.04
CA GLU A 113 -9.75 -11.05 10.46
C GLU A 113 -9.65 -10.79 11.97
N LEU A 114 -9.85 -9.54 12.38
CA LEU A 114 -9.84 -9.09 13.78
C LEU A 114 -11.23 -8.60 14.19
#